data_AF-A0A9E5NGJ5-F1
#
_entry.id   AF-A0A9E5NGJ5-F1
#
_cell.length_a   1.000
_cell.length_b   1.000
_cell.length_c   1.000
_cell.angle_alpha   90.00
_cell.angle_beta   90.00
_cell.angle_gamma   90.00
#
_symmetry.space_group_name_H-M   'P 1'
#
loop_
_entity.id
_entity.type
_entity.pdbx_description
1 polymer ?
#
loop_
_entity_poly.entity_id
_entity_poly.type
_entity_poly.pdbx_seq_one_letter_code
_entity_poly.pdbx_strand_id
1 'polypeptide(L)'
;MSTVLVQSGTLRVGDALIAGLHYGKIRALISDRGTKVDEASPSTPVEVLGLSGLPEAGDSFMVVDEEWKARQIGGVRMQRQR
;
A
#
# COMPACT_ATOMS: atom_id res chain seq x y z
N MET A 1 -2.48 11.94 1.87
CA MET A 1 -1.21 11.72 1.17
C MET A 1 -0.30 11.04 2.17
N SER A 2 0.22 9.86 1.84
CA SER A 2 0.99 9.02 2.76
C SER A 2 2.24 8.55 2.03
N THR A 3 3.41 8.84 2.61
CA THR A 3 4.71 8.41 2.09
C THR A 3 4.98 6.98 2.54
N VAL A 4 5.22 6.07 1.60
CA VAL A 4 5.53 4.67 1.88
C VAL A 4 6.87 4.29 1.26
N LEU A 5 7.63 3.44 1.95
CA LEU A 5 8.88 2.89 1.45
C LEU A 5 8.66 1.44 1.00
N VAL A 6 8.86 1.16 -0.28
CA VAL A 6 8.76 -0.19 -0.83
C VAL A 6 9.92 -1.03 -0.31
N GLN A 7 9.66 -1.92 0.65
CA GLN A 7 10.71 -2.78 1.21
C GLN A 7 11.03 -3.99 0.32
N SER A 8 10.04 -4.56 -0.39
CA SER A 8 10.23 -5.72 -1.26
C SER A 8 9.08 -5.81 -2.27
N GLY A 9 9.40 -6.17 -3.52
CA GLY A 9 8.46 -6.20 -4.63
C GLY A 9 8.35 -4.87 -5.39
N THR A 10 7.42 -4.80 -6.33
CA THR A 10 7.16 -3.61 -7.15
C THR A 10 5.72 -3.18 -6.93
N LEU A 11 5.52 -1.89 -6.66
CA LEU A 11 4.19 -1.30 -6.49
C LEU A 11 3.74 -0.72 -7.83
N ARG A 12 2.50 -0.96 -8.27
CA ARG A 12 1.98 -0.38 -9.53
C ARG A 12 0.68 0.38 -9.34
N VAL A 13 0.47 1.36 -10.21
CA VAL A 13 -0.83 2.03 -10.30
C VAL A 13 -1.89 1.02 -10.73
N GLY A 14 -2.99 0.97 -9.98
CA GLY A 14 -4.07 0.01 -10.18
C GLY A 14 -4.02 -1.21 -9.27
N ASP A 15 -2.94 -1.43 -8.51
CA ASP A 15 -2.87 -2.52 -7.56
C ASP A 15 -3.76 -2.25 -6.33
N ALA A 16 -4.28 -3.32 -5.72
CA ALA A 16 -4.95 -3.24 -4.43
C ALA A 16 -3.90 -3.35 -3.31
N LEU A 17 -3.95 -2.41 -2.37
CA LEU A 17 -3.01 -2.32 -1.26
C LEU A 17 -3.76 -2.27 0.07
N ILE A 18 -3.21 -2.98 1.04
CA ILE A 18 -3.63 -2.93 2.44
C ILE A 18 -2.48 -2.32 3.23
N ALA A 19 -2.76 -1.31 4.04
CA ALA A 19 -1.84 -0.70 4.99
C ALA A 19 -2.51 -0.64 6.36
N GLY A 20 -2.05 -1.48 7.30
CA GLY A 20 -2.70 -1.62 8.61
C GLY A 20 -4.16 -2.06 8.49
N LEU A 21 -5.07 -1.22 9.01
CA LEU A 21 -6.53 -1.40 8.91
C LEU A 21 -7.15 -0.79 7.65
N HIS A 22 -6.38 0.01 6.91
CA HIS A 22 -6.83 0.69 5.71
C HIS A 22 -6.53 -0.14 4.48
N TYR A 23 -7.45 -0.09 3.52
CA TYR A 23 -7.29 -0.76 2.24
C TYR A 23 -7.81 0.13 1.11
N GLY A 24 -7.34 -0.11 -0.11
CA GLY A 24 -7.83 0.62 -1.27
C GLY A 24 -7.05 0.26 -2.53
N LYS A 25 -7.46 0.86 -3.65
CA LYS A 25 -6.81 0.71 -4.94
C LYS A 25 -5.92 1.92 -5.21
N ILE A 26 -4.68 1.67 -5.61
CA ILE A 26 -3.73 2.73 -5.95
C ILE A 26 -4.22 3.45 -7.20
N ARG A 27 -4.53 4.74 -7.07
CA ARG A 27 -4.95 5.63 -8.16
C ARG A 27 -3.78 6.34 -8.82
N ALA A 28 -2.74 6.63 -8.04
CA ALA A 28 -1.53 7.25 -8.52
C ALA A 28 -0.38 6.98 -7.54
N LEU A 29 0.83 6.91 -8.10
CA LEU A 29 2.08 6.92 -7.35
C LEU A 29 2.83 8.21 -7.67
N ILE A 30 3.34 8.88 -6.64
CA ILE A 30 4.17 10.08 -6.81
C ILE A 30 5.52 9.80 -6.16
N SER A 31 6.62 9.96 -6.89
CA SER A 31 7.97 9.83 -6.32
C SER A 31 8.26 11.00 -5.37
N ASP A 32 9.26 10.82 -4.50
CA ASP A 32 9.89 11.87 -3.70
C ASP A 32 10.20 13.18 -4.46
N ARG A 33 10.40 13.09 -5.78
CA ARG A 33 10.66 14.25 -6.65
C ARG A 33 9.39 14.98 -7.12
N GLY A 34 8.21 14.54 -6.69
CA GLY A 34 6.92 15.09 -7.12
C GLY A 34 6.45 14.60 -8.49
N THR A 35 7.18 13.68 -9.12
CA THR A 35 6.83 13.12 -10.43
C THR A 35 5.87 11.96 -10.28
N LYS A 36 4.81 11.91 -11.10
CA LYS A 36 3.94 10.73 -11.19
C LYS A 36 4.70 9.59 -11.83
N VAL A 37 4.64 8.41 -11.21
CA VAL A 37 5.25 7.17 -11.70
C VAL A 37 4.18 6.10 -11.84
N ASP A 38 4.34 5.20 -12.81
CA ASP A 38 3.41 4.09 -13.01
C ASP A 38 3.78 2.87 -12.15
N GLU A 39 5.07 2.73 -11.82
CA GLU A 39 5.59 1.69 -10.95
C GLU A 39 6.69 2.18 -10.01
N ALA A 40 6.81 1.54 -8.85
CA ALA A 40 7.79 1.83 -7.81
C ALA A 40 8.59 0.56 -7.47
N SER A 41 9.88 0.58 -7.79
CA SER A 41 10.83 -0.49 -7.45
C SER A 41 11.14 -0.54 -5.94
N PRO A 42 11.72 -1.65 -5.43
CA PRO A 42 12.19 -1.71 -4.06
C PRO A 42 13.17 -0.57 -3.74
N SER A 43 13.12 -0.05 -2.52
CA SER A 43 13.93 1.08 -2.03
C SER A 43 13.59 2.45 -2.64
N THR A 44 12.56 2.54 -3.48
CA THR A 44 12.06 3.84 -3.96
C THR A 44 10.97 4.35 -3.01
N PRO A 45 11.16 5.52 -2.36
CA PRO A 45 10.10 6.16 -1.59
C PRO A 45 9.04 6.72 -2.55
N VAL A 46 7.78 6.31 -2.36
CA VAL A 46 6.65 6.79 -3.16
C VAL A 46 5.46 7.13 -2.28
N GLU A 47 4.71 8.12 -2.75
CA GLU A 47 3.46 8.59 -2.23
C GLU A 47 2.32 7.80 -2.87
N VAL A 48 1.51 7.13 -2.06
CA VAL A 48 0.35 6.40 -2.56
C VAL A 48 -0.91 7.23 -2.40
N LEU A 49 -1.65 7.37 -3.50
CA LEU A 49 -2.99 7.98 -3.51
C LEU A 49 -4.05 6.93 -3.82
N GLY A 50 -5.18 6.97 -3.12
CA GLY A 50 -6.33 6.10 -3.38
C GLY A 50 -6.72 5.13 -2.24
N LEU A 51 -6.05 5.22 -1.09
CA LEU A 51 -6.43 4.48 0.11
C LEU A 51 -7.70 5.07 0.75
N SER A 52 -8.50 4.23 1.39
CA SER A 52 -9.72 4.64 2.12
C SER A 52 -9.45 5.54 3.32
N GLY A 53 -8.23 5.53 3.83
CA GLY A 53 -7.76 6.38 4.91
C GLY A 53 -6.25 6.53 4.89
N LEU A 54 -5.72 7.24 5.87
CA LEU A 54 -4.28 7.38 6.07
C LEU A 54 -3.81 6.26 7.00
N PRO A 55 -2.89 5.40 6.57
CA PRO A 55 -2.29 4.42 7.48
C PRO A 55 -1.44 5.13 8.54
N GLU A 56 -1.27 4.49 9.69
CA GLU A 56 -0.41 5.04 10.73
C GLU A 56 1.07 4.81 10.43
N ALA A 57 1.92 5.69 10.97
CA ALA A 57 3.35 5.54 10.81
C ALA A 57 3.81 4.23 11.49
N GLY A 58 4.49 3.39 10.73
CA GLY A 58 4.93 2.06 11.19
C GLY A 58 3.99 0.92 10.79
N ASP A 59 2.83 1.22 10.20
CA ASP A 59 1.97 0.17 9.64
C ASP A 59 2.66 -0.53 8.47
N SER A 60 2.65 -1.86 8.52
CA SER A 60 3.07 -2.68 7.39
C SER A 60 1.99 -2.65 6.32
N PHE A 61 2.41 -2.50 5.07
CA PHE A 61 1.53 -2.61 3.92
C PHE A 61 1.86 -3.82 3.05
N MET A 62 0.88 -4.27 2.28
CA MET A 62 1.00 -5.40 1.37
C MET A 62 0.15 -5.15 0.13
N VAL A 63 0.75 -5.37 -1.02
CA VAL A 63 0.04 -5.42 -2.30
C VAL A 63 -0.60 -6.79 -2.44
N VAL A 64 -1.85 -6.81 -2.91
CA VAL A 64 -2.63 -8.03 -3.12
C VAL A 64 -3.22 -7.99 -4.53
N ASP A 65 -3.01 -9.06 -5.29
CA ASP A 65 -3.49 -9.16 -6.68
C ASP A 65 -5.02 -9.24 -6.76
N GLU A 66 -5.67 -9.71 -5.70
CA GLU A 66 -7.11 -9.91 -5.67
C GLU A 66 -7.75 -9.35 -4.40
N GLU A 67 -8.81 -8.55 -4.58
CA GLU A 67 -9.54 -7.85 -3.53
C GLU A 67 -10.12 -8.80 -2.45
N TRP A 68 -10.41 -10.06 -2.81
CA TRP A 68 -10.87 -11.08 -1.85
C TRP A 68 -9.75 -11.55 -0.90
N LYS A 69 -8.52 -11.68 -1.43
CA LYS A 69 -7.34 -12.09 -0.66
C LYS A 69 -6.97 -11.02 0.35
N ALA A 70 -7.22 -9.75 0.00
CA ALA A 70 -7.09 -8.60 0.88
C ALA A 70 -7.92 -8.77 2.16
N ARG A 71 -9.22 -9.06 2.01
CA ARG A 71 -10.13 -9.27 3.15
C ARG A 71 -9.71 -10.45 4.02
N GLN A 72 -9.26 -11.54 3.41
CA GLN A 72 -8.86 -12.74 4.13
C GLN A 72 -7.58 -12.51 4.96
N ILE A 73 -6.60 -11.78 4.42
CA ILE A 73 -5.34 -11.46 5.11
C ILE A 73 -5.56 -10.39 6.20
N GLY A 74 -6.40 -9.39 5.96
CA GLY A 74 -6.78 -8.40 6.97
C GLY A 74 -7.43 -9.04 8.21
N GLY A 75 -8.34 -10.01 8.00
CA GLY A 75 -8.97 -10.77 9.08
C GLY A 75 -8.00 -11.65 9.87
N VAL A 76 -7.04 -12.30 9.21
CA VAL A 76 -6.04 -13.15 9.88
C VAL A 76 -5.06 -12.32 10.72
N ARG A 77 -4.73 -11.09 10.31
CA ARG A 77 -3.83 -10.22 11.08
C ARG A 77 -4.46 -9.68 12.36
N MET A 78 -5.78 -9.39 12.36
CA MET A 78 -6.50 -9.02 13.59
C MET A 78 -6.42 -10.09 14.68
N GLN A 79 -6.32 -11.38 14.31
CA GLN A 79 -6.29 -12.48 15.27
C GLN A 79 -4.93 -12.64 15.96
N ARG A 80 -3.85 -12.03 15.44
CA ARG A 80 -2.49 -12.14 15.98
C ARG A 80 -2.08 -10.98 16.90
N GLN A 81 -2.94 -9.97 17.06
CA GLN A 81 -2.81 -8.90 18.07
C GLN A 81 -3.63 -9.16 19.35
N ARG A 82 -4.09 -10.40 19.57
CA ARG A 82 -4.65 -10.83 20.86
C ARG A 82 -3.62 -11.57 21.69
#